data_AF-Q07P30-F1
#
_entry.id   AF-Q07P30-F1
#
_cell.length_a   1.000
_cell.length_b   1.000
_cell.length_c   1.000
_cell.angle_alpha   90.00
_cell.angle_beta   90.00
_cell.angle_gamma   90.00
#
_symmetry.space_group_name_H-M   'P 1'
#
loop_
_entity.id
_entity.type
_entity.pdbx_description
1 polymer ?
#
loop_
_entity_poly.entity_id
_entity_poly.type
_entity_poly.pdbx_seq_one_letter_code
_entity_poly.pdbx_strand_id
1 'polypeptide(L)' 'MTTKRSDVPSPVGVARAQQQRLAAEERTKVMAEAEQNAVAVRKNMDRLRTLRLAKEAEDALAPPVVVTPKKRAKKVPAK' A
#
# COMPACT_ATOMS: atom_id res chain seq x y z
N MET A 1 41.82 -39.12 23.78
CA MET A 1 42.18 -37.69 23.88
C MET A 1 41.14 -36.85 23.17
N THR A 2 40.17 -36.29 23.89
CA THR A 2 39.09 -35.46 23.31
C THR A 2 39.47 -33.99 23.44
N THR A 3 39.96 -33.40 22.36
CA THR A 3 40.24 -31.96 22.30
C THR A 3 38.92 -31.20 22.33
N LYS A 4 38.63 -30.54 23.46
CA LYS A 4 37.50 -29.62 23.63
C LYS A 4 37.60 -28.52 22.58
N ARG A 5 36.63 -28.45 21.66
CA ARG A 5 36.51 -27.31 20.74
C ARG A 5 36.21 -26.10 21.61
N SER A 6 37.00 -25.05 21.47
CA SER A 6 36.80 -23.78 22.17
C SER A 6 35.39 -23.26 21.91
N ASP A 7 34.63 -23.00 22.98
CA ASP A 7 33.26 -22.45 23.00
C ASP A 7 33.13 -21.01 22.43
N VAL A 8 34.18 -20.49 21.78
CA VAL A 8 34.18 -19.13 21.22
C VAL A 8 33.64 -19.20 19.78
N PRO A 9 32.46 -18.61 19.50
CA PRO A 9 31.93 -18.58 18.15
C PRO A 9 32.87 -17.79 17.23
N SER A 10 33.09 -18.31 16.02
CA SER A 10 33.85 -17.61 14.99
C SER A 10 33.25 -16.23 14.72
N PRO A 11 34.06 -15.17 14.51
CA PRO A 11 33.56 -13.82 14.22
C PRO A 11 32.58 -13.78 13.03
N VAL A 12 32.76 -14.66 12.04
CA VAL A 12 31.85 -14.81 10.90
C VAL A 12 30.48 -15.39 11.34
N GLY A 13 30.48 -16.29 12.31
CA GLY A 13 29.26 -16.85 12.89
C GLY A 13 28.45 -15.81 13.66
N VAL A 14 29.11 -14.93 14.41
CA VAL A 14 28.46 -13.81 15.11
C VAL A 14 27.84 -12.83 14.12
N ALA A 15 28.56 -12.45 13.06
CA ALA A 15 28.04 -11.57 12.01
C ALA A 15 26.81 -12.17 11.31
N ARG A 16 26.85 -13.46 10.96
CA ARG A 16 25.71 -14.17 10.35
C ARG A 16 24.50 -14.21 11.30
N ALA A 17 24.72 -14.50 12.58
CA ALA A 17 23.66 -14.53 13.58
C ALA A 17 23.00 -13.16 13.76
N GLN A 18 23.79 -12.08 13.74
CA GLN A 18 23.24 -10.71 13.79
C GLN A 18 22.42 -10.38 12.55
N GLN A 19 22.90 -10.70 11.35
CA GLN A 19 22.13 -10.50 10.11
C GLN A 19 20.82 -11.28 10.10
N GLN A 20 20.82 -12.52 10.61
CA GLN A 20 19.60 -13.32 10.73
C GLN A 20 18.59 -12.71 11.69
N ARG A 21 19.05 -12.13 12.80
CA ARG A 21 18.17 -11.42 13.76
C ARG A 21 17.53 -10.19 13.10
N LEU A 22 18.34 -9.37 12.43
CA LEU A 22 17.84 -8.19 11.70
C LEU A 22 16.84 -8.59 10.61
N ALA A 23 17.15 -9.61 9.82
CA ALA A 23 16.23 -10.11 8.80
C ALA A 23 14.91 -10.64 9.40
N ALA A 24 14.93 -11.25 10.59
CA ALA A 24 13.72 -11.68 11.28
C ALA A 24 12.88 -10.48 11.76
N GLU A 25 13.51 -9.46 12.33
CA GLU A 25 12.85 -8.23 12.77
C GLU A 25 12.29 -7.40 11.61
N GLU A 26 12.97 -7.38 10.47
CA GLU A 26 12.48 -6.70 9.27
C GLU A 26 11.27 -7.44 8.68
N ARG A 27 11.30 -8.78 8.67
CA ARG A 27 10.15 -9.57 8.21
C ARG A 27 8.90 -9.31 9.04
N THR A 28 9.01 -9.22 10.37
CA THR A 28 7.85 -8.93 11.21
C THR A 28 7.30 -7.53 10.98
N LYS A 29 8.16 -6.53 10.80
CA LYS A 29 7.76 -5.16 10.45
C LYS A 29 7.02 -5.10 9.11
N VAL A 30 7.55 -5.74 8.07
CA VAL A 30 6.93 -5.74 6.74
C VAL A 30 5.53 -6.39 6.77
N MET A 31 5.36 -7.48 7.52
CA MET A 31 4.04 -8.10 7.68
C MET A 31 3.06 -7.19 8.41
N ALA A 32 3.51 -6.51 9.47
CA ALA A 32 2.67 -5.56 10.21
C ALA A 32 2.25 -4.36 9.34
N GLU A 33 3.14 -3.83 8.50
CA GLU A 33 2.81 -2.76 7.55
C GLU A 33 1.81 -3.22 6.49
N ALA A 34 1.94 -4.45 5.98
CA ALA A 34 0.98 -5.01 5.03
C ALA A 34 -0.44 -5.11 5.63
N GLU A 35 -0.54 -5.53 6.89
CA GLU A 35 -1.81 -5.59 7.61
C GLU A 35 -2.42 -4.19 7.82
N GLN A 36 -1.60 -3.22 8.23
CA GLN A 36 -2.05 -1.83 8.40
C GLN A 36 -2.56 -1.23 7.09
N ASN A 37 -1.84 -1.46 5.98
CA ASN A 37 -2.25 -1.02 4.66
C ASN A 37 -3.57 -1.66 4.22
N ALA A 38 -3.75 -2.96 4.47
CA ALA A 38 -5.01 -3.64 4.17
C ALA A 38 -6.20 -3.04 4.95
N VAL A 39 -6.01 -2.74 6.23
CA VAL A 39 -7.04 -2.07 7.06
C VAL A 39 -7.34 -0.66 6.55
N ALA A 40 -6.31 0.11 6.19
CA ALA A 40 -6.47 1.46 5.65
C ALA A 40 -7.29 1.47 4.35
N VAL A 41 -7.01 0.53 3.43
CA VAL A 41 -7.76 0.38 2.18
C VAL A 41 -9.23 0.06 2.44
N ARG A 42 -9.54 -0.86 3.38
CA ARG A 42 -10.93 -1.19 3.73
C ARG A 42 -11.69 0.04 4.24
N LYS A 43 -11.10 0.76 5.19
CA LYS A 43 -11.69 2.00 5.73
C LYS A 43 -11.90 3.06 4.65
N ASN A 44 -10.94 3.22 3.72
CA ASN A 44 -11.07 4.16 2.62
C ASN A 44 -12.21 3.75 1.68
N MET A 45 -12.32 2.46 1.35
CA MET A 45 -13.40 1.94 0.51
C MET A 45 -14.77 2.18 1.13
N ASP A 46 -14.92 1.97 2.44
CA ASP A 46 -16.18 2.25 3.14
C ASP A 46 -16.51 3.74 3.11
N ARG A 47 -15.53 4.61 3.35
CA ARG A 47 -15.70 6.07 3.21
C ARG A 47 -16.08 6.47 1.78
N LEU A 48 -15.48 5.87 0.76
CA LEU A 48 -15.83 6.18 -0.63
C LEU A 48 -17.24 5.70 -0.98
N ARG A 49 -17.67 4.57 -0.44
CA ARG A 49 -19.05 4.09 -0.60
C ARG A 49 -20.05 5.06 0.02
N THR A 50 -19.82 5.52 1.25
CA THR A 50 -20.73 6.49 1.89
C THR A 50 -20.83 7.79 1.10
N LEU A 51 -19.70 8.29 0.60
CA LEU A 51 -19.68 9.50 -0.24
C LEU A 51 -20.39 9.29 -1.58
N ARG A 52 -20.26 8.11 -2.21
CA ARG A 52 -21.00 7.81 -3.45
C ARG A 52 -22.50 7.76 -3.21
N LEU A 53 -22.95 7.05 -2.17
CA LEU A 53 -24.36 6.97 -1.82
C LEU A 53 -24.94 8.35 -1.49
N ALA A 54 -24.20 9.20 -0.78
CA ALA A 54 -24.61 10.58 -0.50
C ALA A 54 -24.76 11.39 -1.80
N LYS A 55 -23.79 11.31 -2.72
CA LYS A 55 -23.86 11.97 -4.03
C LYS A 55 -24.99 11.44 -4.90
N GLU A 56 -25.21 10.13 -4.94
CA GLU A 56 -26.31 9.52 -5.69
C GLU A 56 -27.67 9.98 -5.15
N ALA A 57 -27.82 10.15 -3.83
CA ALA A 57 -29.02 10.72 -3.23
C ALA A 57 -29.21 12.20 -3.63
N GLU A 58 -28.14 12.99 -3.62
CA GLU A 58 -28.17 14.38 -4.10
C GLU A 58 -28.52 14.48 -5.59
N ASP A 59 -27.88 13.67 -6.43
CA ASP A 59 -28.13 13.62 -7.87
C ASP A 59 -29.54 13.12 -8.21
N ALA A 60 -30.10 12.21 -7.41
CA ALA A 60 -31.49 11.75 -7.56
C ALA A 60 -32.52 12.83 -7.22
N LEU A 61 -32.16 13.77 -6.33
CA LEU A 61 -32.96 14.95 -6.00
C LEU A 61 -32.70 16.12 -6.98
N ALA A 62 -31.58 16.10 -7.70
CA ALA A 62 -31.23 17.13 -8.65
C ALA A 62 -32.05 17.00 -9.95
N PRO A 63 -32.52 18.11 -10.53
CA PRO A 63 -33.18 18.09 -11.83
C PRO A 63 -32.20 17.62 -12.93
N PRO A 64 -32.69 16.96 -14.00
CA PRO A 64 -31.83 16.38 -15.03
C PRO A 64 -30.99 17.47 -15.71
N VAL A 65 -29.66 17.38 -15.53
CA VAL A 65 -28.71 18.27 -16.21
C VAL A 65 -28.42 17.70 -17.59
N VAL A 66 -28.98 18.33 -18.63
CA VAL A 66 -28.73 17.95 -20.03
C VAL A 66 -27.30 18.33 -20.40
N VAL A 67 -26.36 17.39 -20.26
CA VAL A 67 -24.98 17.53 -20.73
C VAL A 67 -24.95 17.44 -22.26
N THR A 68 -24.96 18.61 -22.92
CA THR A 68 -24.74 18.67 -24.36
C THR A 68 -23.27 18.39 -24.70
N PRO A 69 -22.97 17.51 -25.67
CA PRO A 69 -21.59 17.18 -25.98
C PRO A 69 -20.86 18.37 -26.60
N LYS A 70 -19.82 18.87 -25.91
CA LYS A 70 -18.98 19.98 -26.37
C LYS A 70 -18.15 19.53 -27.58
N LYS A 71 -18.52 20.00 -28.78
CA LYS A 71 -17.79 19.74 -30.03
C LYS A 71 -16.32 20.14 -29.86
N ARG A 72 -15.40 19.18 -30.00
CA ARG A 72 -13.95 19.44 -30.01
C ARG A 72 -13.60 20.21 -31.29
N ALA A 73 -13.11 21.44 -31.15
CA ALA A 73 -12.56 22.20 -32.27
C ALA A 73 -11.28 21.52 -32.78
N LYS A 74 -11.24 21.18 -34.07
CA LYS A 74 -10.02 20.68 -34.74
C LYS A 74 -8.97 21.78 -34.72
N LYS A 75 -7.82 21.53 -34.09
CA LYS A 75 -6.61 22.36 -34.27
C LYS A 75 -6.09 22.12 -35.69
N VAL A 76 -6.05 23.18 -36.49
CA VAL A 76 -5.37 23.19 -37.79
C VAL A 76 -3.88 23.36 -37.50
N PRO A 77 -2.97 22.53 -38.05
CA PRO A 77 -1.53 22.74 -37.86
C PRO A 77 -1.08 23.97 -38.66
N ALA A 78 -0.35 24.88 -37.99
CA ALA A 78 0.30 26.00 -38.64
C ALA A 78 1.43 25.50 -39.53
N LYS A 79 1.56 26.14 -40.70
CA LYS A 79 2.54 25.84 -41.76
C LYS A 79 3.85 26.58 -41.52
#